data_AF-A0A921DYP1-F1
#
_entry.id   AF-A0A921DYP1-F1
#
_cell.length_a   1.000
_cell.length_b   1.000
_cell.length_c   1.000
_cell.angle_alpha   90.00
_cell.angle_beta   90.00
_cell.angle_gamma   90.00
#
_symmetry.space_group_name_H-M   'P 1'
#
loop_
_entity.id
_entity.type
_entity.pdbx_description
1 polymer ?
#
loop_
_entity_poly.entity_id
_entity_poly.type
_entity_poly.pdbx_seq_one_letter_code
_entity_poly.pdbx_strand_id
1 'polypeptide(L)'
;LNALNVAHENITMMSIQMGELEDSTGQSHSLVFVTSEGHEIFPMAEQNELLLDGSLQDEGIQSGEEVSTRLISDELTVSGFTEQQTYSHSPAAFIHPDDFSELVQSDSPQIVFVEEEAATIDGLTAYSNNEFLNTLPSFSSEQMSLNMITYFLYAISGLLFAIFFYMINVQKLTTFGILKAVGVKTITLFKMMWTQMILITIIALGIAVGISQLLVMVMPDAIPFQLTWEVTLFTSVVFIIIGFIGATLSGIQISKVEPMHAINQGGA
;
A
#
# COMPACT_ATOMS: atom_id res chain seq x y z
N LEU A 1 16.26 13.62 29.21
CA LEU A 1 16.18 12.21 29.67
C LEU A 1 15.46 12.10 31.03
N ASN A 2 15.96 12.66 32.14
CA ASN A 2 15.23 12.63 33.42
C ASN A 2 13.84 13.29 33.43
N ALA A 3 13.55 14.24 32.53
CA ALA A 3 12.21 14.81 32.39
C ALA A 3 11.24 13.93 31.57
N LEU A 4 11.75 12.98 30.77
CA LEU A 4 10.97 12.04 29.97
C LEU A 4 10.49 10.87 30.82
N ASN A 5 11.40 10.26 31.60
CA ASN A 5 11.06 9.16 32.53
C ASN A 5 10.05 9.54 33.63
N VAL A 6 9.86 10.83 33.89
CA VAL A 6 8.94 11.32 34.93
C VAL A 6 7.57 11.73 34.35
N ALA A 7 7.46 11.89 33.03
CA ALA A 7 6.26 12.43 32.39
C ALA A 7 5.32 11.35 31.81
N HIS A 8 5.82 10.19 31.37
CA HIS A 8 4.99 9.12 30.83
C HIS A 8 5.55 7.75 31.23
N GLU A 9 4.71 6.90 31.83
CA GLU A 9 5.08 5.52 32.22
C GLU A 9 5.24 4.58 30.99
N ASN A 10 4.81 5.01 29.80
CA ASN A 10 4.82 4.21 28.56
C ASN A 10 5.69 4.86 27.48
N ILE A 11 7.00 5.01 27.74
CA ILE A 11 7.97 5.48 26.76
C ILE A 11 8.86 4.31 26.34
N THR A 12 9.12 4.21 25.04
CA THR A 12 10.18 3.35 24.52
C THR A 12 11.22 4.21 23.82
N MET A 13 12.46 4.12 24.25
CA MET A 13 13.59 4.75 23.56
C MET A 13 14.10 3.81 22.50
N MET A 14 14.35 4.33 21.30
CA MET A 14 14.81 3.52 20.19
C MET A 14 15.98 4.20 19.48
N SER A 15 16.88 3.37 18.98
CA SER A 15 17.95 3.81 18.09
C SER A 15 18.12 2.83 16.95
N ILE A 16 18.50 3.36 15.80
CA ILE A 16 18.61 2.61 14.55
C ILE A 16 19.94 2.96 13.90
N GLN A 17 20.66 1.95 13.43
CA GLN A 17 21.93 2.13 12.74
C GLN A 17 22.08 1.09 11.62
N MET A 18 22.40 1.54 10.41
CA MET A 18 22.74 0.63 9.32
C MET A 18 24.08 -0.05 9.60
N GLY A 19 24.18 -1.34 9.31
CA GLY A 19 25.41 -2.10 9.50
C GLY A 19 25.45 -3.36 8.65
N GLU A 20 26.46 -4.17 8.94
CA GLU A 20 26.71 -5.42 8.24
C GLU A 20 27.08 -6.48 9.27
N LEU A 21 26.61 -7.69 9.03
CA LEU A 21 26.80 -8.86 9.87
C LEU A 21 27.44 -9.97 9.04
N GLU A 22 28.49 -10.58 9.55
CA GLU A 22 29.20 -11.69 8.92
C GLU A 22 28.76 -13.00 9.59
N ASP A 23 28.26 -13.93 8.78
CA ASP A 23 27.80 -15.25 9.23
C ASP A 23 28.98 -16.20 9.50
N SER A 24 28.68 -17.40 10.00
CA SER A 24 29.70 -18.43 10.26
C SER A 24 30.42 -18.94 9.01
N THR A 25 29.88 -18.65 7.81
CA THR A 25 30.47 -19.00 6.52
C THR A 25 31.39 -17.91 5.95
N GLY A 26 31.44 -16.74 6.61
CA GLY A 26 32.16 -15.56 6.16
C GLY A 26 31.40 -14.75 5.10
N GLN A 27 30.10 -15.01 4.92
CA GLN A 27 29.22 -14.23 4.08
C GLN A 27 28.70 -13.01 4.85
N SER A 28 28.75 -11.85 4.21
CA SER A 28 28.27 -10.61 4.81
C SER A 28 26.84 -10.30 4.39
N HIS A 29 26.01 -9.92 5.37
CA HIS A 29 24.59 -9.58 5.23
C HIS A 29 24.38 -8.14 5.66
N SER A 30 23.84 -7.32 4.75
CA SER A 30 23.49 -5.93 5.05
C SER A 30 22.17 -5.87 5.82
N LEU A 31 22.18 -5.23 6.98
CA LEU A 31 21.03 -5.16 7.87
C LEU A 31 21.00 -3.86 8.66
N VAL A 32 19.97 -3.70 9.48
CA VAL A 32 19.79 -2.53 10.34
C VAL A 32 19.77 -2.97 11.79
N PHE A 33 20.73 -2.52 12.58
CA PHE A 33 20.73 -2.71 14.01
C PHE A 33 19.68 -1.79 14.63
N VAL A 34 18.81 -2.37 15.45
CA VAL A 34 17.75 -1.68 16.17
C VAL A 34 17.94 -2.02 17.64
N THR A 35 17.81 -1.01 18.50
CA THR A 35 17.68 -1.25 19.93
C THR A 35 16.44 -0.56 20.44
N SER A 36 15.79 -1.18 21.42
CA SER A 36 14.63 -0.63 22.11
C SER A 36 14.79 -0.82 23.61
N GLU A 37 14.69 0.28 24.35
CA GLU A 37 14.71 0.30 25.82
C GLU A 37 13.36 0.82 26.32
N GLY A 38 12.65 0.01 27.11
CA GLY A 38 11.36 0.40 27.70
C GLY A 38 10.28 -0.67 27.60
N HIS A 39 9.07 -0.26 27.20
CA HIS A 39 7.84 -1.05 27.28
C HIS A 39 7.81 -2.26 26.31
N GLU A 40 7.06 -3.33 26.65
CA GLU A 40 7.02 -4.68 26.01
C GLU A 40 6.55 -4.74 24.53
N ILE A 41 6.39 -3.60 23.87
CA ILE A 41 5.84 -3.50 22.50
C ILE A 41 6.86 -3.87 21.42
N PHE A 42 8.15 -3.79 21.73
CA PHE A 42 9.24 -4.06 20.78
C PHE A 42 10.05 -5.29 21.21
N PRO A 43 10.57 -6.07 20.24
CA PRO A 43 11.46 -7.18 20.54
C PRO A 43 12.69 -6.70 21.32
N MET A 44 13.00 -7.39 22.42
CA MET A 44 14.16 -7.10 23.25
C MET A 44 15.09 -8.31 23.25
N ALA A 45 16.35 -8.08 22.88
CA ALA A 45 17.39 -9.09 22.93
C ALA A 45 18.18 -8.95 24.24
N GLU A 46 18.67 -10.08 24.76
CA GLU A 46 19.61 -10.11 25.88
C GLU A 46 21.00 -9.63 25.42
N GLN A 47 21.86 -9.28 26.39
CA GLN A 47 23.22 -8.84 26.08
C GLN A 47 24.04 -9.94 25.38
N ASN A 48 24.78 -9.56 24.32
CA ASN A 48 25.50 -10.45 23.40
C ASN A 48 24.60 -11.40 22.59
N GLU A 49 23.29 -11.18 22.60
CA GLU A 49 22.33 -11.88 21.76
C GLU A 49 21.69 -10.91 20.76
N LEU A 50 21.19 -11.47 19.66
CA LEU A 50 20.44 -10.70 18.68
C LEU A 50 19.24 -11.46 18.13
N LEU A 51 18.19 -10.71 17.79
CA LEU A 51 17.00 -11.22 17.11
C LEU A 51 17.00 -10.70 15.68
N LEU A 52 17.05 -11.59 14.68
CA LEU A 52 17.08 -11.21 13.26
C LEU A 52 15.69 -11.21 12.65
N ASP A 53 15.47 -10.47 11.56
CA ASP A 53 14.29 -10.69 10.73
C ASP A 53 14.33 -12.08 10.09
N GLY A 54 13.16 -12.71 9.95
CA GLY A 54 13.01 -14.05 9.35
C GLY A 54 13.57 -14.16 7.93
N SER A 55 13.68 -13.07 7.16
CA SER A 55 14.30 -13.11 5.84
C SER A 55 15.74 -13.61 5.86
N LEU A 56 16.47 -13.38 6.96
CA LEU A 56 17.85 -13.84 7.13
C LEU A 56 17.92 -15.35 7.43
N GLN A 57 16.84 -15.93 7.96
CA GLN A 57 16.71 -17.38 8.11
C GLN A 57 16.60 -18.07 6.74
N ASP A 58 15.85 -17.46 5.81
CA ASP A 58 15.72 -17.94 4.43
C ASP A 58 17.05 -17.88 3.65
N GLU A 59 17.98 -16.99 4.07
CA GLU A 59 19.33 -16.86 3.53
C GLU A 59 20.32 -17.90 4.09
N GLY A 60 19.95 -18.63 5.15
CA GLY A 60 20.73 -19.76 5.68
C GLY A 60 21.19 -19.61 7.12
N ILE A 61 20.97 -18.46 7.77
CA ILE A 61 21.35 -18.22 9.16
C ILE A 61 20.45 -19.05 10.10
N GLN A 62 21.06 -19.64 11.12
CA GLN A 62 20.34 -20.49 12.09
C GLN A 62 20.33 -19.90 13.49
N SER A 63 19.31 -20.28 14.28
CA SER A 63 19.30 -19.94 15.71
C SER A 63 20.42 -20.70 16.44
N GLY A 64 21.11 -19.99 17.33
CA GLY A 64 22.30 -20.45 18.04
C GLY A 64 23.61 -20.27 17.25
N GLU A 65 23.57 -19.69 16.06
CA GLU A 65 24.77 -19.34 15.29
C GLU A 65 25.47 -18.11 15.90
N GLU A 66 26.80 -18.15 15.94
CA GLU A 66 27.64 -17.01 16.30
C GLU A 66 27.92 -16.19 15.04
N VAL A 67 27.66 -14.90 15.13
CA VAL A 67 27.77 -13.95 14.03
C VAL A 67 28.57 -12.74 14.52
N SER A 68 29.35 -12.16 13.61
CA SER A 68 30.24 -11.04 13.96
C SER A 68 29.86 -9.79 13.19
N THR A 69 30.20 -8.63 13.74
CA THR A 69 30.12 -7.37 13.00
C THR A 69 31.42 -6.60 13.20
N ARG A 70 31.82 -5.81 12.21
CA ARG A 70 33.05 -5.01 12.29
C ARG A 70 32.97 -3.87 13.31
N LEU A 71 31.78 -3.62 13.86
CA LEU A 71 31.47 -2.49 14.72
C LEU A 71 31.43 -2.85 16.21
N ILE A 72 31.32 -4.14 16.54
CA ILE A 72 31.29 -4.68 17.91
C ILE A 72 32.46 -5.65 18.01
N SER A 73 33.18 -5.63 19.14
CA SER A 73 34.39 -6.43 19.30
C SER A 73 34.09 -7.90 19.56
N ASP A 74 33.01 -8.17 20.28
CA ASP A 74 32.57 -9.51 20.67
C ASP A 74 31.61 -10.12 19.62
N GLU A 75 31.58 -11.46 19.57
CA GLU A 75 30.63 -12.20 18.73
C GLU A 75 29.23 -12.19 19.36
N LEU A 76 28.20 -12.08 18.52
CA LEU A 76 26.81 -12.07 18.93
C LEU A 76 26.16 -13.41 18.60
N THR A 77 25.28 -13.90 19.47
CA THR A 77 24.55 -15.15 19.24
C THR A 77 23.14 -14.90 18.71
N VAL A 78 22.75 -15.61 17.65
CA VAL A 78 21.38 -15.53 17.09
C VAL A 78 20.39 -16.23 18.03
N SER A 79 19.70 -15.47 18.89
CA SER A 79 18.75 -16.01 19.87
C SER A 79 17.42 -16.43 19.23
N GLY A 80 17.03 -15.78 18.12
CA GLY A 80 15.78 -16.07 17.44
C GLY A 80 15.52 -15.16 16.24
N PHE A 81 14.32 -15.31 15.69
CA PHE A 81 13.87 -14.56 14.52
C PHE A 81 12.56 -13.82 14.81
N THR A 82 12.43 -12.63 14.25
CA THR A 82 11.23 -11.77 14.27
C THR A 82 10.50 -11.87 12.93
N GLU A 83 9.22 -11.53 12.93
CA GLU A 83 8.41 -11.56 11.71
C GLU A 83 8.23 -10.14 11.13
N GLN A 84 8.67 -9.95 9.89
CA GLN A 84 8.40 -8.76 9.06
C GLN A 84 8.93 -7.45 9.66
N GLN A 85 10.09 -7.49 10.31
CA GLN A 85 10.77 -6.33 10.86
C GLN A 85 11.84 -5.85 9.88
N THR A 86 11.50 -4.82 9.10
CA THR A 86 12.43 -4.23 8.13
C THR A 86 12.46 -2.71 8.25
N TYR A 87 13.60 -2.12 7.91
CA TYR A 87 13.75 -0.68 7.76
C TYR A 87 14.24 -0.36 6.35
N SER A 88 13.43 0.34 5.56
CA SER A 88 13.73 0.66 4.15
C SER A 88 14.13 -0.57 3.32
N HIS A 89 13.40 -1.68 3.48
CA HIS A 89 13.63 -2.99 2.83
C HIS A 89 14.89 -3.73 3.29
N SER A 90 15.63 -3.22 4.29
CA SER A 90 16.72 -3.95 4.93
C SER A 90 16.20 -4.68 6.18
N PRO A 91 16.62 -5.94 6.41
CA PRO A 91 16.20 -6.70 7.59
C PRO A 91 16.67 -6.01 8.88
N ALA A 92 15.84 -6.02 9.91
CA ALA A 92 16.20 -5.50 11.22
C ALA A 92 16.87 -6.59 12.07
N ALA A 93 17.88 -6.20 12.85
CA ALA A 93 18.50 -7.00 13.89
C ALA A 93 18.33 -6.27 15.23
N PHE A 94 17.54 -6.82 16.14
CA PHE A 94 17.36 -6.25 17.47
C PHE A 94 18.52 -6.69 18.36
N ILE A 95 19.18 -5.73 19.01
CA ILE A 95 20.31 -5.94 19.91
C ILE A 95 20.12 -5.19 21.22
N HIS A 96 20.83 -5.62 22.26
CA HIS A 96 20.80 -4.97 23.57
C HIS A 96 21.32 -3.51 23.50
N PRO A 97 20.77 -2.56 24.29
CA PRO A 97 21.20 -1.17 24.28
C PRO A 97 22.70 -0.96 24.55
N ASP A 98 23.31 -1.79 25.40
CA ASP A 98 24.75 -1.72 25.68
C ASP A 98 25.59 -2.08 24.44
N ASP A 99 25.19 -3.14 23.72
CA ASP A 99 25.86 -3.59 22.49
C ASP A 99 25.69 -2.56 21.36
N PHE A 100 24.50 -1.93 21.29
CA PHE A 100 24.24 -0.83 20.37
C PHE A 100 25.08 0.42 20.70
N SER A 101 25.29 0.70 21.99
CA SER A 101 26.10 1.83 22.45
C SER A 101 27.57 1.64 22.11
N GLU A 102 28.09 0.41 22.15
CA GLU A 102 29.42 0.08 21.61
C GLU A 102 29.49 0.32 20.10
N LEU A 103 28.46 -0.15 19.36
CA LEU A 103 28.38 -0.04 17.90
C LEU A 103 28.41 1.41 17.41
N VAL A 104 27.65 2.32 18.05
CA VAL A 104 27.51 3.73 17.63
C VAL A 104 28.45 4.66 18.41
N GLN A 105 29.10 4.18 19.48
CA GLN A 105 29.91 4.98 20.41
C GLN A 105 29.13 6.17 21.00
N SER A 106 27.86 5.95 21.33
CA SER A 106 26.96 6.98 21.87
C SER A 106 25.79 6.36 22.64
N ASP A 107 25.59 6.83 23.88
CA ASP A 107 24.50 6.38 24.76
C ASP A 107 23.19 7.19 24.57
N SER A 108 23.19 8.17 23.65
CA SER A 108 22.02 9.04 23.45
C SER A 108 21.00 8.39 22.49
N PRO A 109 19.74 8.16 22.93
CA PRO A 109 18.72 7.60 22.06
C PRO A 109 18.36 8.56 20.94
N GLN A 110 18.13 8.03 19.74
CA GLN A 110 17.80 8.84 18.57
C GLN A 110 16.30 9.14 18.47
N ILE A 111 15.47 8.20 18.92
CA ILE A 111 14.01 8.22 18.76
C ILE A 111 13.37 7.92 20.11
N VAL A 112 12.26 8.61 20.40
CA VAL A 112 11.42 8.35 21.58
C VAL A 112 10.02 8.05 21.09
N PHE A 113 9.55 6.84 21.34
CA PHE A 113 8.20 6.39 21.05
C PHE A 113 7.33 6.55 22.30
N VAL A 114 6.12 7.07 22.09
CA VAL A 114 5.10 7.24 23.13
C VAL A 114 3.80 6.69 22.58
N GLU A 115 3.11 5.86 23.36
CA GLU A 115 1.84 5.24 22.94
C GLU A 115 0.68 6.24 22.84
N GLU A 116 0.73 7.28 23.68
CA GLU A 116 -0.25 8.37 23.70
C GLU A 116 0.20 9.56 22.85
N GLU A 117 -0.65 10.59 22.77
CA GLU A 117 -0.36 11.79 22.01
C GLU A 117 0.92 12.45 22.50
N ALA A 118 1.90 12.57 21.59
CA ALA A 118 3.24 13.03 21.93
C ALA A 118 3.19 14.46 22.49
N ALA A 119 3.62 14.62 23.74
CA ALA A 119 3.77 15.93 24.35
C ALA A 119 4.81 16.75 23.58
N THR A 120 4.57 18.06 23.44
CA THR A 120 5.55 18.97 22.84
C THR A 120 6.67 19.20 23.85
N ILE A 121 7.87 18.71 23.55
CA ILE A 121 9.04 18.82 24.43
C ILE A 121 10.08 19.69 23.74
N ASP A 122 10.59 20.70 24.44
CA ASP A 122 11.63 21.59 23.92
C ASP A 122 12.88 20.79 23.51
N GLY A 123 13.30 20.97 22.25
CA GLY A 123 14.45 20.26 21.66
C GLY A 123 14.11 18.94 20.97
N LEU A 124 12.85 18.49 21.01
CA LEU A 124 12.36 17.32 20.28
C LEU A 124 11.26 17.74 19.29
N THR A 125 11.21 17.07 18.14
CA THR A 125 10.11 17.22 17.19
C THR A 125 9.20 16.01 17.30
N ALA A 126 7.95 16.25 17.68
CA ALA A 126 6.93 15.21 17.76
C ALA A 126 6.34 14.96 16.37
N TYR A 127 6.17 13.69 16.02
CA TYR A 127 5.51 13.25 14.80
C TYR A 127 4.47 12.18 15.15
N SER A 128 3.31 12.22 14.51
CA SER A 128 2.46 11.02 14.43
C SER A 128 3.13 9.96 13.56
N ASN A 129 2.72 8.69 13.67
CA ASN A 129 3.28 7.61 12.84
C ASN A 129 3.24 7.92 11.33
N ASN A 130 2.13 8.47 10.83
CA ASN A 130 2.00 8.83 9.43
C ASN A 130 2.95 9.98 9.02
N GLU A 131 3.13 10.97 9.88
CA GLU A 131 4.06 12.08 9.60
C GLU A 131 5.50 11.59 9.64
N PHE A 132 5.86 10.77 10.63
CA PHE A 132 7.18 10.16 10.76
C PHE A 132 7.55 9.37 9.50
N LEU A 133 6.65 8.50 9.02
CA LEU A 133 6.87 7.75 7.77
C LEU A 133 7.14 8.67 6.58
N ASN A 134 6.40 9.78 6.46
CA ASN A 134 6.61 10.75 5.39
C ASN A 134 7.93 11.54 5.52
N THR A 135 8.54 11.59 6.70
CA THR A 135 9.89 12.16 6.85
C THR A 135 10.98 11.27 6.29
N LEU A 136 10.72 9.96 6.14
CA LEU A 136 11.66 9.02 5.54
C LEU A 136 11.74 9.27 4.02
N PRO A 137 12.93 9.64 3.47
CA PRO A 137 13.06 9.93 2.05
C PRO A 137 12.72 8.74 1.15
N SER A 138 13.04 7.52 1.60
CA SER A 138 12.74 6.28 0.88
C SER A 138 11.23 6.07 0.74
N PHE A 139 10.51 6.14 1.86
CA PHE A 139 9.05 5.97 1.89
C PHE A 139 8.32 7.01 1.04
N SER A 140 8.62 8.29 1.23
CA SER A 140 7.94 9.38 0.50
C SER A 140 8.20 9.32 -1.01
N SER A 141 9.42 9.02 -1.43
CA SER A 141 9.79 8.90 -2.85
C SER A 141 9.14 7.68 -3.52
N GLU A 142 9.13 6.54 -2.82
CA GLU A 142 8.49 5.31 -3.30
C GLU A 142 6.98 5.51 -3.43
N GLN A 143 6.34 6.04 -2.38
CA GLN A 143 4.91 6.30 -2.37
C GLN A 143 4.50 7.30 -3.45
N MET A 144 5.33 8.31 -3.75
CA MET A 144 5.09 9.24 -4.85
C MET A 144 5.05 8.52 -6.20
N SER A 145 6.03 7.64 -6.47
CA SER A 145 6.09 6.87 -7.71
C SER A 145 4.91 5.89 -7.84
N LEU A 146 4.62 5.12 -6.79
CA LEU A 146 3.51 4.17 -6.75
C LEU A 146 2.16 4.88 -6.94
N ASN A 147 1.95 6.02 -6.28
CA ASN A 147 0.73 6.82 -6.44
C ASN A 147 0.60 7.36 -7.87
N MET A 148 1.69 7.81 -8.48
CA MET A 148 1.68 8.28 -9.86
C MET A 148 1.24 7.16 -10.82
N ILE A 149 1.82 5.95 -10.68
CA ILE A 149 1.43 4.78 -11.48
C ILE A 149 -0.04 4.45 -11.25
N THR A 150 -0.47 4.41 -9.99
CA THR A 150 -1.85 4.07 -9.60
C THR A 150 -2.86 5.06 -10.19
N TYR A 151 -2.64 6.36 -10.02
CA TYR A 151 -3.52 7.39 -10.58
C TYR A 151 -3.51 7.40 -12.10
N PHE A 152 -2.37 7.15 -12.73
CA PHE A 152 -2.28 7.03 -14.18
C PHE A 152 -3.09 5.82 -14.68
N LEU A 153 -2.96 4.66 -14.03
CA LEU A 153 -3.75 3.46 -14.33
C LEU A 153 -5.25 3.71 -14.16
N TYR A 154 -5.67 4.42 -13.10
CA TYR A 154 -7.07 4.81 -12.94
C TYR A 154 -7.54 5.77 -14.02
N ALA A 155 -6.72 6.74 -14.42
CA ALA A 155 -7.07 7.69 -15.47
C ALA A 155 -7.29 6.99 -16.83
N ILE A 156 -6.35 6.14 -17.25
CA ILE A 156 -6.47 5.42 -18.54
C ILE A 156 -7.60 4.39 -18.48
N SER A 157 -7.77 3.68 -17.36
CA SER A 157 -8.82 2.69 -17.19
C SER A 157 -10.19 3.35 -17.20
N GLY A 158 -10.35 4.46 -16.49
CA GLY A 158 -11.56 5.26 -16.50
C GLY A 158 -11.90 5.79 -17.89
N LEU A 159 -10.91 6.32 -18.61
CA LEU A 159 -11.08 6.79 -19.99
C LEU A 159 -11.55 5.66 -20.91
N LEU A 160 -10.87 4.51 -20.88
CA LEU A 160 -11.26 3.33 -21.66
C LEU A 160 -12.67 2.88 -21.31
N PHE A 161 -12.98 2.79 -20.02
CA PHE A 161 -14.29 2.40 -19.51
C PHE A 161 -15.40 3.32 -20.02
N ALA A 162 -15.18 4.64 -20.00
CA ALA A 162 -16.10 5.62 -20.56
C ALA A 162 -16.26 5.48 -22.08
N ILE A 163 -15.16 5.27 -22.83
CA ILE A 163 -15.17 5.05 -24.28
C ILE A 163 -15.94 3.77 -24.64
N PHE A 164 -15.80 2.70 -23.86
CA PHE A 164 -16.54 1.45 -24.10
C PHE A 164 -18.04 1.68 -24.01
N PHE A 165 -18.53 2.33 -22.95
CA PHE A 165 -19.95 2.67 -22.85
C PHE A 165 -20.40 3.64 -23.93
N TYR A 166 -19.53 4.57 -24.33
CA TYR A 166 -19.82 5.45 -25.45
C TYR A 166 -20.03 4.64 -26.74
N MET A 167 -19.09 3.77 -27.08
CA MET A 167 -19.12 2.96 -28.29
C MET A 167 -20.31 1.99 -28.33
N ILE A 168 -20.60 1.30 -27.22
CA ILE A 168 -21.76 0.38 -27.11
C ILE A 168 -23.07 1.11 -27.43
N ASN A 169 -23.23 2.34 -26.97
CA ASN A 169 -24.44 3.11 -27.21
C ASN A 169 -24.49 3.70 -28.61
N VAL A 170 -23.36 4.14 -29.15
CA VAL A 170 -23.23 4.58 -30.55
C VAL A 170 -23.62 3.45 -31.52
N GLN A 171 -23.18 2.22 -31.26
CA GLN A 171 -23.57 1.06 -32.07
C GLN A 171 -25.09 0.79 -32.05
N LYS A 172 -25.81 1.23 -31.01
CA LYS A 172 -27.27 1.11 -30.88
C LYS A 172 -28.06 2.32 -31.38
N LEU A 173 -27.39 3.30 -32.01
CA LEU A 173 -28.01 4.54 -32.50
C LEU A 173 -29.22 4.27 -33.40
N THR A 174 -29.10 3.35 -34.37
CA THR A 174 -30.19 3.02 -35.31
C THR A 174 -31.41 2.50 -34.58
N THR A 175 -31.22 1.58 -33.62
CA THR A 175 -32.31 1.00 -32.82
C THR A 175 -33.01 2.07 -31.97
N PHE A 176 -32.25 2.97 -31.34
CA PHE A 176 -32.83 4.08 -30.57
C PHE A 176 -33.51 5.12 -31.47
N GLY A 177 -33.00 5.34 -32.68
CA GLY A 177 -33.64 6.18 -33.71
C GLY A 177 -35.02 5.66 -34.11
N ILE A 178 -35.15 4.36 -34.34
CA ILE A 178 -36.43 3.70 -34.62
C ILE A 178 -37.40 3.86 -33.44
N LEU A 179 -36.96 3.60 -32.20
CA LEU A 179 -37.80 3.77 -31.01
C LEU A 179 -38.29 5.22 -30.85
N LYS A 180 -37.42 6.19 -31.13
CA LYS A 180 -37.77 7.62 -31.12
C LYS A 180 -38.79 7.94 -32.22
N ALA A 181 -38.66 7.36 -33.41
CA ALA A 181 -39.62 7.51 -34.51
C ALA A 181 -41.01 6.94 -34.19
N VAL A 182 -41.07 5.84 -33.42
CA VAL A 182 -42.31 5.22 -32.93
C VAL A 182 -42.93 6.02 -31.76
N GLY A 183 -42.27 7.08 -31.28
CA GLY A 183 -42.80 8.00 -30.28
C GLY A 183 -42.27 7.79 -28.86
N VAL A 184 -41.22 6.99 -28.66
CA VAL A 184 -40.58 6.84 -27.35
C VAL A 184 -39.90 8.14 -26.95
N LYS A 185 -40.24 8.64 -25.76
CA LYS A 185 -39.64 9.86 -25.19
C LYS A 185 -38.13 9.68 -25.01
N THR A 186 -37.36 10.71 -25.33
CA THR A 186 -35.89 10.71 -25.19
C THR A 186 -35.43 10.37 -23.78
N ILE A 187 -36.12 10.85 -22.74
CA ILE A 187 -35.79 10.52 -21.34
C ILE A 187 -35.94 9.02 -21.04
N THR A 188 -36.89 8.34 -21.70
CA THR A 188 -37.06 6.89 -21.56
C THR A 188 -35.88 6.15 -22.19
N LEU A 189 -35.33 6.66 -23.30
CA LEU A 189 -34.11 6.12 -23.92
C LEU A 189 -32.91 6.26 -22.97
N PHE A 190 -32.71 7.43 -22.36
CA PHE A 190 -31.66 7.64 -21.35
C PHE A 190 -31.79 6.69 -20.16
N LYS A 191 -33.02 6.50 -19.63
CA LYS A 191 -33.25 5.54 -18.53
C LYS A 191 -32.87 4.11 -18.93
N MET A 192 -33.23 3.67 -20.14
CA MET A 192 -32.83 2.34 -20.62
C MET A 192 -31.32 2.20 -20.72
N MET A 193 -30.63 3.22 -21.22
CA MET A 193 -29.16 3.23 -21.30
C MET A 193 -28.50 3.17 -19.93
N TRP A 194 -28.98 3.99 -18.98
CA TRP A 194 -28.43 4.00 -17.62
C TRP A 194 -28.68 2.68 -16.89
N THR A 195 -29.89 2.10 -16.98
CA THR A 195 -30.18 0.80 -16.38
C THR A 195 -29.30 -0.29 -16.99
N GLN A 196 -29.13 -0.31 -18.31
CA GLN A 196 -28.24 -1.28 -18.97
C GLN A 196 -26.78 -1.09 -18.51
N MET A 197 -26.31 0.15 -18.43
CA MET A 197 -24.95 0.45 -17.98
C MET A 197 -24.73 0.01 -16.54
N ILE A 198 -25.64 0.34 -15.60
CA ILE A 198 -25.53 -0.05 -14.20
C ILE A 198 -25.47 -1.57 -14.08
N LEU A 199 -26.34 -2.30 -14.78
CA LEU A 199 -26.38 -3.75 -14.73
C LEU A 199 -25.08 -4.38 -15.25
N ILE A 200 -24.58 -3.92 -16.41
CA ILE A 200 -23.32 -4.41 -16.97
C ILE A 200 -22.15 -4.09 -16.04
N THR A 201 -22.08 -2.86 -15.52
CA THR A 201 -21.02 -2.41 -14.63
C THR A 201 -20.99 -3.23 -13.34
N ILE A 202 -22.14 -3.50 -12.71
CA ILE A 202 -22.21 -4.31 -11.48
C ILE A 202 -21.71 -5.73 -11.74
N ILE A 203 -22.12 -6.35 -12.85
CA ILE A 203 -21.65 -7.70 -13.20
C ILE A 203 -20.14 -7.70 -13.47
N ALA A 204 -19.65 -6.73 -14.24
CA ALA A 204 -18.22 -6.61 -14.56
C ALA A 204 -17.38 -6.38 -13.30
N LEU A 205 -17.82 -5.50 -12.40
CA LEU A 205 -17.16 -5.26 -11.12
C LEU A 205 -17.20 -6.49 -10.22
N GLY A 206 -18.32 -7.21 -10.15
CA GLY A 206 -18.41 -8.47 -9.40
C GLY A 206 -17.40 -9.51 -9.88
N ILE A 207 -17.25 -9.66 -11.20
CA ILE A 207 -16.23 -10.54 -11.80
C ILE A 207 -14.82 -10.04 -11.49
N ALA A 208 -14.56 -8.73 -11.64
CA ALA A 208 -13.25 -8.14 -11.38
C ALA A 208 -12.81 -8.30 -9.93
N VAL A 209 -13.72 -8.08 -8.97
CA VAL A 209 -13.48 -8.32 -7.54
C VAL A 209 -13.22 -9.79 -7.30
N GLY A 210 -14.02 -10.69 -7.88
CA GLY A 210 -13.82 -12.15 -7.75
C GLY A 210 -12.44 -12.60 -8.25
N ILE A 211 -12.00 -12.10 -9.41
CA ILE A 211 -10.66 -12.38 -9.96
C ILE A 211 -9.57 -11.80 -9.06
N SER A 212 -9.77 -10.59 -8.54
CA SER A 212 -8.79 -9.93 -7.66
C SER A 212 -8.59 -10.71 -6.37
N GLN A 213 -9.66 -11.21 -5.76
CA GLN A 213 -9.60 -12.04 -4.55
C GLN A 213 -8.97 -13.41 -4.81
N LEU A 214 -9.22 -14.01 -5.99
CA LEU A 214 -8.55 -15.24 -6.39
C LEU A 214 -7.03 -15.03 -6.52
N LEU A 215 -6.61 -13.89 -7.07
CA LEU A 215 -5.19 -13.57 -7.22
C LEU A 215 -4.49 -13.43 -5.86
N VAL A 216 -5.15 -12.86 -4.85
CA VAL A 216 -4.64 -12.83 -3.47
C VAL A 216 -4.36 -14.26 -2.96
N MET A 217 -5.25 -15.22 -3.22
CA MET A 217 -5.10 -16.61 -2.75
C MET A 217 -3.98 -17.38 -3.46
N VAL A 218 -3.57 -16.95 -4.65
CA VAL A 218 -2.53 -17.61 -5.45
C VAL A 218 -1.15 -16.98 -5.22
N MET A 219 -1.10 -15.77 -4.68
CA MET A 219 0.16 -15.08 -4.40
C MET A 219 0.94 -15.78 -3.28
N PRO A 220 2.28 -15.86 -3.40
CA PRO A 220 3.14 -16.29 -2.30
C PRO A 220 3.01 -15.37 -1.09
N ASP A 221 3.10 -15.92 0.12
CA ASP A 221 3.02 -15.16 1.39
C ASP A 221 4.13 -14.11 1.51
N ALA A 222 5.25 -14.29 0.80
CA ALA A 222 6.37 -13.34 0.76
C ALA A 222 6.05 -12.02 0.02
N ILE A 223 4.95 -11.94 -0.74
CA ILE A 223 4.54 -10.72 -1.42
C ILE A 223 3.54 -9.97 -0.54
N PRO A 224 3.90 -8.80 0.04
CA PRO A 224 3.03 -8.05 0.95
C PRO A 224 1.92 -7.33 0.19
N PHE A 225 0.95 -8.08 -0.34
CA PHE A 225 -0.19 -7.57 -1.07
C PHE A 225 -1.45 -7.69 -0.23
N GLN A 226 -2.01 -6.54 0.14
CA GLN A 226 -3.23 -6.46 0.92
C GLN A 226 -4.27 -5.64 0.15
N LEU A 227 -5.32 -6.32 -0.33
CA LEU A 227 -6.46 -5.68 -0.95
C LEU A 227 -7.62 -5.57 0.05
N THR A 228 -7.78 -4.38 0.65
CA THR A 228 -8.85 -4.14 1.61
C THR A 228 -10.20 -3.95 0.93
N TRP A 229 -11.28 -4.24 1.67
CA TRP A 229 -12.64 -4.01 1.19
C TRP A 229 -12.94 -2.53 0.94
N GLU A 230 -12.35 -1.65 1.74
CA GLU A 230 -12.52 -0.20 1.64
C GLU A 230 -12.01 0.33 0.30
N VAL A 231 -10.77 -0.01 -0.07
CA VAL A 231 -10.17 0.38 -1.35
C VAL A 231 -10.94 -0.22 -2.52
N THR A 232 -11.37 -1.48 -2.40
CA THR A 232 -12.16 -2.18 -3.42
C THR A 232 -13.50 -1.49 -3.66
N LEU A 233 -14.24 -1.15 -2.59
CA LEU A 233 -15.52 -0.45 -2.68
C LEU A 233 -15.37 0.97 -3.22
N PHE A 234 -14.39 1.72 -2.71
CA PHE A 234 -14.10 3.07 -3.19
C PHE A 234 -13.83 3.08 -4.69
N THR A 235 -12.94 2.21 -5.16
CA THR A 235 -12.59 2.10 -6.59
C THR A 235 -13.80 1.69 -7.41
N SER A 236 -14.60 0.72 -6.94
CA SER A 236 -15.82 0.29 -7.62
C SER A 236 -16.82 1.44 -7.83
N VAL A 237 -17.02 2.28 -6.81
CA VAL A 237 -17.88 3.46 -6.91
C VAL A 237 -17.34 4.47 -7.93
N VAL A 238 -16.03 4.71 -7.94
CA VAL A 238 -15.39 5.58 -8.94
C VAL A 238 -15.67 5.09 -10.36
N PHE A 239 -15.54 3.79 -10.63
CA PHE A 239 -15.83 3.23 -11.95
C PHE A 239 -17.32 3.29 -12.33
N ILE A 240 -18.24 3.16 -11.37
CA ILE A 240 -19.68 3.38 -11.62
C ILE A 240 -19.95 4.82 -12.05
N ILE A 241 -19.34 5.80 -11.37
CA ILE A 241 -19.49 7.23 -11.71
C ILE A 241 -18.93 7.50 -13.12
N ILE A 242 -17.74 7.00 -13.42
CA ILE A 242 -17.11 7.17 -14.73
C ILE A 242 -17.94 6.51 -15.85
N GLY A 243 -18.42 5.28 -15.63
CA GLY A 243 -19.30 4.58 -16.54
C GLY A 243 -20.62 5.33 -16.78
N PHE A 244 -21.20 5.92 -15.73
CA PHE A 244 -22.38 6.78 -15.83
C PHE A 244 -22.13 8.02 -16.67
N ILE A 245 -20.99 8.69 -16.49
CA ILE A 245 -20.59 9.84 -17.31
C ILE A 245 -20.45 9.41 -18.78
N GLY A 246 -19.71 8.34 -19.07
CA GLY A 246 -19.51 7.83 -20.44
C GLY A 246 -20.82 7.42 -21.14
N ALA A 247 -21.71 6.73 -20.44
CA ALA A 247 -23.02 6.36 -20.96
C ALA A 247 -23.93 7.58 -21.18
N THR A 248 -23.88 8.58 -20.29
CA THR A 248 -24.68 9.80 -20.44
C THR A 248 -24.20 10.63 -21.63
N LEU A 249 -22.89 10.77 -21.82
CA LEU A 249 -22.31 11.52 -22.94
C LEU A 249 -22.71 10.92 -24.30
N SER A 250 -22.73 9.59 -24.43
CA SER A 250 -23.23 8.94 -25.65
C SER A 250 -24.73 9.14 -25.88
N GLY A 251 -25.53 9.17 -24.81
CA GLY A 251 -26.97 9.49 -24.89
C GLY A 251 -27.25 10.87 -25.48
N ILE A 252 -26.38 11.86 -25.21
CA ILE A 252 -26.51 13.21 -25.78
C ILE A 252 -26.36 13.16 -27.31
N GLN A 253 -25.44 12.36 -27.84
CA GLN A 253 -25.30 12.22 -29.29
C GLN A 253 -26.52 11.54 -29.92
N ILE A 254 -27.05 10.49 -29.29
CA ILE A 254 -28.30 9.82 -29.69
C ILE A 254 -29.47 10.81 -29.72
N SER A 255 -29.53 11.74 -28.76
CA SER A 255 -30.61 12.73 -28.70
C SER A 255 -30.61 13.71 -29.89
N LYS A 256 -29.43 13.99 -30.47
CA LYS A 256 -29.21 14.92 -31.58
C LYS A 256 -29.38 14.29 -32.96
N VAL A 257 -29.43 12.97 -33.08
CA VAL A 257 -29.65 12.30 -34.36
C VAL A 257 -31.13 12.44 -34.78
N GLU A 258 -31.35 12.95 -35.98
CA GLU A 258 -32.66 13.07 -36.59
C GLU A 258 -33.13 11.70 -37.14
N PRO A 259 -34.40 11.30 -36.89
CA PRO A 259 -34.91 9.97 -37.25
C PRO A 259 -34.78 9.61 -38.74
N MET A 260 -34.75 10.62 -39.61
CA MET A 260 -34.71 10.47 -41.07
C MET A 260 -33.41 9.85 -41.61
N HIS A 261 -32.28 10.01 -40.91
CA HIS A 261 -31.01 9.39 -41.35
C HIS A 261 -30.87 7.91 -40.92
N ALA A 262 -31.59 7.48 -39.88
CA ALA A 262 -31.55 6.08 -39.41
C ALA A 262 -32.31 5.12 -40.34
N ILE A 263 -33.38 5.59 -41.01
CA ILE A 263 -34.16 4.78 -41.95
C ILE A 263 -33.39 4.53 -43.27
N ASN A 264 -32.60 5.51 -43.73
CA ASN A 264 -31.90 5.41 -45.02
C ASN A 264 -30.58 4.60 -44.95
N GLN A 265 -30.11 4.25 -43.75
CA GLN A 265 -28.94 3.36 -43.56
C GLN A 265 -29.31 1.91 -43.19
N GLY A 266 -30.57 1.65 -42.84
CA GLY A 266 -31.09 0.29 -42.58
C GLY A 266 -31.70 -0.40 -43.81
N GLY A 267 -31.68 0.28 -44.97
CA GLY A 267 -32.15 -0.23 -46.26
C GLY A 267 -31.02 -0.31 -47.27
N ALA A 268 -30.07 -1.22 -47.03
CA ALA A 268 -29.12 -1.72 -48.02
C ALA A 268 -28.89 -3.22 -47.73
#